data_AF-A0A4Z0YIQ8-F1
#
_entry.id   AF-A0A4Z0YIQ8-F1
#
_cell.length_a   1.000
_cell.length_b   1.000
_cell.length_c   1.000
_cell.angle_alpha   90.00
_cell.angle_beta   90.00
_cell.angle_gamma   90.00
#
_symmetry.space_group_name_H-M   'P 1'
#
loop_
_entity.id
_entity.type
_entity.pdbx_description
1 polymer ?
#
loop_
_entity_poly.entity_id
_entity_poly.type
_entity_poly.pdbx_seq_one_letter_code
_entity_poly.pdbx_strand_id
1 'polypeptide(L)'
;MAHNPNDGALEDISLPGSQVTVAQEQTIQDPTFDLPWYQWWVLEQIRKQPERLLQSLPDHRLDKGSTMAIHILWNQIRRSIMAPEPRSIESIASLLISHELVNIEDSYEALLSVKDLVFCIIGLQTMLYQPYFDLNVPGGYRILDEMSGYHGSTRMSMYQSSDSGIRDLPEFLLGFGMMLPPPNYFASDNDDDRQLFNQIKTITPNDIDAHVLSRLCGLKFQWVDSLSCHLELDKHSSTLFIYRYPSFCVSSLQQHKLHDRREGQKSALHRCASERNTLPWANEDDVTGMLREILLSYRVIFGQNKRSRSVFRKLRPFASIPNHGQDQSLAEFCGKKRFNCP
;
A
#
# COMPACT_ATOMS: atom_id res chain seq x y z
N MET A 1 38.63 -41.53 59.03
CA MET A 1 38.50 -42.44 57.87
C MET A 1 37.07 -42.34 57.36
N ALA A 2 36.92 -41.89 56.10
CA ALA A 2 35.72 -41.84 55.21
C ALA A 2 34.41 -41.21 55.78
N HIS A 3 34.04 -39.95 55.48
CA HIS A 3 33.29 -39.43 54.30
C HIS A 3 32.03 -40.27 53.96
N ASN A 4 30.79 -39.78 53.91
CA ASN A 4 30.24 -38.45 53.56
C ASN A 4 28.84 -38.21 54.23
N PRO A 5 28.33 -36.95 54.27
CA PRO A 5 27.23 -36.56 55.15
C PRO A 5 25.87 -36.25 54.48
N ASN A 6 24.85 -36.22 55.35
CA ASN A 6 23.66 -35.34 55.43
C ASN A 6 22.47 -35.56 54.48
N ASP A 7 21.32 -35.98 55.01
CA ASP A 7 20.26 -35.22 55.76
C ASP A 7 19.26 -34.62 54.76
N GLY A 8 17.93 -34.68 54.91
CA GLY A 8 17.04 -35.12 55.96
C GLY A 8 15.63 -34.54 55.69
N ALA A 9 14.60 -35.16 56.29
CA ALA A 9 13.24 -34.65 56.59
C ALA A 9 12.34 -34.11 55.43
N LEU A 10 11.26 -34.79 55.06
CA LEU A 10 9.89 -34.85 55.66
C LEU A 10 8.94 -33.72 55.21
N GLU A 11 7.93 -34.18 54.45
CA GLU A 11 6.53 -33.77 54.32
C GLU A 11 6.11 -32.29 54.37
N ASP A 12 5.46 -31.84 53.29
CA ASP A 12 4.18 -31.13 53.44
C ASP A 12 3.29 -31.24 52.17
N ILE A 13 1.99 -31.28 52.42
CA ILE A 13 0.88 -31.56 51.48
C ILE A 13 0.51 -30.30 50.68
N SER A 14 0.30 -30.40 49.36
CA SER A 14 -0.51 -29.43 48.60
C SER A 14 -1.03 -29.95 47.24
N LEU A 15 -2.26 -29.50 46.94
CA LEU A 15 -3.17 -29.86 45.84
C LEU A 15 -2.60 -29.61 44.42
N PRO A 16 -3.15 -30.23 43.36
CA PRO A 16 -2.75 -29.95 41.98
C PRO A 16 -3.21 -28.55 41.57
N GLY A 17 -2.31 -27.58 41.67
CA GLY A 17 -2.47 -26.26 41.07
C GLY A 17 -2.48 -26.39 39.56
N SER A 18 -3.55 -25.90 38.94
CA SER A 18 -3.66 -25.68 37.50
C SER A 18 -2.44 -24.90 37.00
N GLN A 19 -1.49 -25.59 36.37
CA GLN A 19 -0.57 -24.95 35.45
C GLN A 19 -1.40 -24.56 34.22
N VAL A 20 -1.84 -23.31 34.21
CA VAL A 20 -2.23 -22.63 32.98
C VAL A 20 -0.96 -22.57 32.13
N THR A 21 -0.77 -23.58 31.29
CA THR A 21 0.13 -23.49 30.15
C THR A 21 -0.44 -22.35 29.32
N VAL A 22 0.19 -21.18 29.42
CA VAL A 22 -0.01 -20.09 28.46
C VAL A 22 0.44 -20.67 27.13
N ALA A 23 -0.53 -21.21 26.39
CA ALA A 23 -0.34 -21.60 25.02
C ALA A 23 0.19 -20.35 24.32
N GLN A 24 1.46 -20.42 23.92
CA GLN A 24 2.03 -19.50 22.97
C GLN A 24 1.02 -19.44 21.81
N GLU A 25 0.40 -18.28 21.63
CA GLU A 25 -0.31 -17.94 20.41
C GLU A 25 0.73 -18.13 19.29
N GLN A 26 0.70 -19.31 18.68
CA GLN A 26 1.27 -19.53 17.38
C GLN A 26 0.47 -18.62 16.47
N THR A 27 1.04 -17.45 16.19
CA THR A 27 0.64 -16.58 15.11
C THR A 27 0.70 -17.43 13.84
N ILE A 28 -0.45 -17.99 13.47
CA ILE A 28 -0.70 -18.54 12.14
C ILE A 28 -0.34 -17.38 11.21
N GLN A 29 0.83 -17.45 10.59
CA GLN A 29 1.22 -16.50 9.55
C GLN A 29 0.19 -16.65 8.45
N ASP A 30 -0.69 -15.65 8.34
CA ASP A 30 -1.66 -15.60 7.27
C ASP A 30 -0.91 -15.27 5.97
N PRO A 31 -0.87 -16.19 4.98
CA PRO A 31 -0.20 -15.94 3.69
C PRO A 31 -0.85 -14.82 2.87
N THR A 32 -1.96 -14.25 3.36
CA THR A 32 -2.63 -13.10 2.75
C THR A 32 -1.83 -11.82 2.89
N PHE A 33 -1.09 -11.66 3.99
CA PHE A 33 -0.33 -10.45 4.31
C PHE A 33 1.12 -10.78 4.68
N ASP A 34 2.01 -10.74 3.68
CA ASP A 34 3.44 -11.02 3.85
C ASP A 34 4.18 -10.00 4.74
N LEU A 35 3.52 -8.89 5.09
CA LEU A 35 4.08 -7.76 5.84
C LEU A 35 3.21 -7.46 7.09
N PRO A 36 3.72 -7.63 8.33
CA PRO A 36 2.94 -7.42 9.54
C PRO A 36 2.33 -6.02 9.68
N TRP A 37 3.08 -4.98 9.30
CA TRP A 37 2.58 -3.60 9.34
C TRP A 37 1.46 -3.37 8.33
N TYR A 38 1.48 -4.08 7.21
CA TYR A 38 0.52 -3.90 6.12
C TYR A 38 -0.83 -4.49 6.50
N GLN A 39 -0.86 -5.66 7.14
CA GLN A 39 -2.10 -6.20 7.70
C GLN A 39 -2.74 -5.21 8.67
N TRP A 40 -1.95 -4.67 9.62
CA TRP A 40 -2.47 -3.67 10.56
C TRP A 40 -2.98 -2.42 9.82
N TRP A 41 -2.21 -1.91 8.86
CA TRP A 41 -2.56 -0.73 8.08
C TRP A 41 -3.86 -0.95 7.29
N VAL A 42 -4.03 -2.08 6.62
CA VAL A 42 -5.26 -2.44 5.88
C VAL A 42 -6.46 -2.45 6.81
N LEU A 43 -6.37 -3.14 7.95
CA LEU A 43 -7.47 -3.20 8.92
C LEU A 43 -7.79 -1.81 9.49
N GLU A 44 -6.78 -0.98 9.72
CA GLU A 44 -6.96 0.40 10.16
C GLU A 44 -7.65 1.26 9.08
N GLN A 45 -7.28 1.10 7.81
CA GLN A 45 -7.95 1.82 6.71
C GLN A 45 -9.41 1.38 6.56
N ILE A 46 -9.71 0.09 6.70
CA ILE A 46 -11.09 -0.42 6.64
C ILE A 46 -11.92 0.13 7.80
N ARG A 47 -11.36 0.17 9.03
CA ARG A 47 -12.05 0.74 10.21
C ARG A 47 -12.41 2.21 10.07
N LYS A 48 -11.65 2.97 9.27
CA LYS A 48 -11.93 4.38 8.99
C LYS A 48 -13.06 4.58 7.97
N GLN A 49 -13.46 3.52 7.27
CA GLN A 49 -14.51 3.63 6.27
C GLN A 49 -15.91 3.62 6.89
N PRO A 50 -16.91 4.21 6.22
CA PRO A 50 -18.30 4.16 6.66
C PRO A 50 -18.81 2.72 6.81
N GLU A 51 -19.61 2.45 7.87
CA GLU A 51 -20.20 1.13 8.14
C GLU A 51 -21.02 0.60 6.95
N ARG A 52 -21.58 1.48 6.10
CA ARG A 52 -22.31 1.09 4.89
C ARG A 52 -21.51 0.22 3.93
N LEU A 53 -20.19 0.37 3.85
CA LEU A 53 -19.35 -0.50 3.02
C LEU A 53 -19.37 -1.95 3.50
N LEU A 54 -19.54 -2.12 4.81
CA LEU A 54 -19.53 -3.42 5.42
C LEU A 54 -20.92 -4.03 5.38
N GLN A 55 -22.02 -3.26 5.22
CA GLN A 55 -23.43 -3.70 5.25
C GLN A 55 -23.85 -4.81 4.27
N SER A 56 -22.99 -5.20 3.32
CA SER A 56 -23.24 -6.34 2.43
C SER A 56 -22.55 -7.65 2.87
N LEU A 57 -21.66 -7.62 3.87
CA LEU A 57 -21.07 -8.81 4.51
C LEU A 57 -22.10 -9.66 5.30
N PRO A 58 -21.97 -11.00 5.27
CA PRO A 58 -22.88 -11.89 5.99
C PRO A 58 -22.80 -11.82 7.54
N ASP A 59 -21.77 -11.19 8.14
CA ASP A 59 -21.60 -11.02 9.59
C ASP A 59 -21.09 -9.60 9.96
N HIS A 60 -22.01 -8.63 10.11
CA HIS A 60 -21.73 -7.19 10.27
C HIS A 60 -21.13 -6.72 11.58
N ARG A 61 -21.00 -7.59 12.58
CA ARG A 61 -20.45 -7.15 13.86
C ARG A 61 -18.93 -7.21 13.77
N LEU A 62 -18.28 -6.04 13.76
CA LEU A 62 -16.82 -5.82 13.86
C LEU A 62 -16.21 -6.41 15.15
N ASP A 63 -16.44 -7.69 15.39
CA ASP A 63 -15.77 -8.54 16.35
C ASP A 63 -14.74 -9.40 15.60
N LYS A 64 -14.20 -10.44 16.27
CA LYS A 64 -13.23 -11.35 15.67
C LYS A 64 -13.75 -12.03 14.38
N GLY A 65 -15.07 -12.12 14.16
CA GLY A 65 -15.73 -12.68 12.99
C GLY A 65 -15.62 -11.81 11.72
N SER A 66 -15.77 -10.49 11.80
CA SER A 66 -15.65 -9.60 10.62
C SER A 66 -14.27 -9.61 9.99
N THR A 67 -13.23 -9.91 10.75
CA THR A 67 -11.87 -10.04 10.20
C THR A 67 -11.82 -11.20 9.21
N MET A 68 -12.47 -12.34 9.50
CA MET A 68 -12.48 -13.48 8.58
C MET A 68 -13.21 -13.15 7.27
N ALA A 69 -14.37 -12.48 7.34
CA ALA A 69 -15.13 -12.06 6.15
C ALA A 69 -14.30 -11.11 5.26
N ILE A 70 -13.63 -10.12 5.85
CA ILE A 70 -12.72 -9.21 5.15
C ILE A 70 -11.59 -9.98 4.47
N HIS A 71 -10.99 -10.96 5.16
CA HIS A 71 -9.91 -11.78 4.59
C HIS A 71 -10.38 -12.65 3.42
N ILE A 72 -11.58 -13.24 3.51
CA ILE A 72 -12.18 -14.02 2.42
C ILE A 72 -12.39 -13.12 1.19
N LEU A 73 -12.99 -11.95 1.37
CA LEU A 73 -13.21 -11.00 0.28
C LEU A 73 -11.93 -10.45 -0.30
N TRP A 74 -10.97 -10.09 0.56
CA TRP A 74 -9.64 -9.66 0.14
C TRP A 74 -9.01 -10.68 -0.81
N ASN A 75 -9.00 -11.94 -0.40
CA ASN A 75 -8.43 -13.02 -1.21
C ASN A 75 -9.23 -13.28 -2.48
N GLN A 76 -10.55 -13.18 -2.44
CA GLN A 76 -11.36 -13.37 -3.64
C GLN A 76 -11.15 -12.25 -4.65
N ILE A 77 -11.16 -10.99 -4.22
CA ILE A 77 -10.87 -9.83 -5.09
C ILE A 77 -9.45 -9.94 -5.62
N ARG A 78 -8.47 -10.30 -4.78
CA ARG A 78 -7.08 -10.53 -5.21
C ARG A 78 -7.05 -11.57 -6.33
N ARG A 79 -7.67 -12.73 -6.15
CA ARG A 79 -7.75 -13.77 -7.19
C ARG A 79 -8.41 -13.28 -8.47
N SER A 80 -9.47 -12.47 -8.36
CA SER A 80 -10.14 -11.89 -9.53
C SER A 80 -9.20 -10.95 -10.29
N ILE A 81 -8.50 -10.03 -9.61
CA ILE A 81 -7.50 -9.14 -10.22
C ILE A 81 -6.36 -9.98 -10.86
N MET A 82 -6.02 -11.10 -10.24
CA MET A 82 -4.96 -12.01 -10.74
C MET A 82 -5.38 -12.83 -11.96
N ALA A 83 -6.67 -12.90 -12.28
CA ALA A 83 -7.14 -13.67 -13.42
C ALA A 83 -6.59 -13.11 -14.74
N PRO A 84 -6.34 -13.96 -15.76
CA PRO A 84 -5.76 -13.55 -17.05
C PRO A 84 -6.63 -12.55 -17.83
N GLU A 85 -7.94 -12.57 -17.61
CA GLU A 85 -8.88 -11.70 -18.31
C GLU A 85 -8.90 -10.28 -17.72
N PRO A 86 -9.09 -9.23 -18.55
CA PRO A 86 -9.38 -7.90 -18.06
C PRO A 86 -10.58 -7.95 -17.12
N ARG A 87 -10.40 -7.41 -15.91
CA ARG A 87 -11.47 -7.26 -14.93
C ARG A 87 -11.84 -5.81 -14.77
N SER A 88 -13.07 -5.59 -14.37
CA SER A 88 -13.66 -4.30 -14.01
C SER A 88 -14.19 -4.39 -12.59
N ILE A 89 -14.44 -3.26 -11.93
CA ILE A 89 -15.07 -3.26 -10.60
C ILE A 89 -16.42 -3.96 -10.65
N GLU A 90 -17.20 -3.71 -11.69
CA GLU A 90 -18.53 -4.30 -11.88
C GLU A 90 -18.48 -5.82 -12.07
N SER A 91 -17.54 -6.33 -12.87
CA SER A 91 -17.40 -7.77 -13.07
C SER A 91 -16.90 -8.48 -11.81
N ILE A 92 -15.99 -7.86 -11.04
CA ILE A 92 -15.55 -8.40 -9.74
C ILE A 92 -16.70 -8.41 -8.74
N ALA A 93 -17.47 -7.31 -8.63
CA ALA A 93 -18.64 -7.24 -7.76
C ALA A 93 -19.66 -8.34 -8.09
N SER A 94 -19.95 -8.53 -9.39
CA SER A 94 -20.83 -9.58 -9.89
C SER A 94 -20.36 -10.98 -9.48
N LEU A 95 -19.03 -11.24 -9.51
CA LEU A 95 -18.45 -12.49 -9.05
C LEU A 95 -18.58 -12.69 -7.53
N LEU A 96 -18.49 -11.65 -6.72
CA LEU A 96 -18.69 -11.77 -5.27
C LEU A 96 -20.12 -12.16 -4.93
N ILE A 97 -21.08 -11.58 -5.65
CA ILE A 97 -22.52 -11.85 -5.51
C ILE A 97 -22.83 -13.28 -5.95
N SER A 98 -22.32 -13.70 -7.12
CA SER A 98 -22.59 -15.05 -7.65
C SER A 98 -22.00 -16.16 -6.78
N HIS A 99 -20.96 -15.87 -5.99
CA HIS A 99 -20.37 -16.81 -5.04
C HIS A 99 -20.97 -16.69 -3.62
N GLU A 100 -22.04 -15.91 -3.45
CA GLU A 100 -22.73 -15.72 -2.16
C GLU A 100 -21.79 -15.19 -1.04
N LEU A 101 -20.73 -14.47 -1.41
CA LEU A 101 -19.78 -13.88 -0.46
C LEU A 101 -20.28 -12.56 0.13
N VAL A 102 -21.29 -11.98 -0.50
CA VAL A 102 -21.99 -10.75 -0.08
C VAL A 102 -23.49 -10.97 -0.26
N ASN A 103 -24.27 -10.41 0.66
CA ASN A 103 -25.73 -10.44 0.60
C ASN A 103 -26.24 -9.13 -0.02
N ILE A 104 -27.06 -9.26 -1.06
CA ILE A 104 -27.81 -8.16 -1.65
C ILE A 104 -29.28 -8.48 -1.39
N GLU A 105 -29.85 -7.90 -0.34
CA GLU A 105 -31.28 -8.01 -0.01
C GLU A 105 -32.14 -7.19 -1.00
N ASP A 106 -32.00 -7.45 -2.30
CA ASP A 106 -32.64 -6.72 -3.41
C ASP A 106 -32.52 -5.18 -3.32
N SER A 107 -31.53 -4.69 -2.58
CA SER A 107 -31.29 -3.28 -2.35
C SER A 107 -30.27 -2.75 -3.35
N TYR A 108 -30.67 -1.75 -4.14
CA TYR A 108 -29.76 -1.02 -5.03
C TYR A 108 -28.56 -0.44 -4.26
N GLU A 109 -28.77 -0.01 -3.02
CA GLU A 109 -27.73 0.48 -2.12
C GLU A 109 -26.73 -0.61 -1.71
N ALA A 110 -27.20 -1.84 -1.51
CA ALA A 110 -26.31 -2.97 -1.21
C ALA A 110 -25.40 -3.28 -2.41
N LEU A 111 -25.94 -3.24 -3.63
CA LEU A 111 -25.14 -3.40 -4.85
C LEU A 111 -24.07 -2.31 -4.99
N LEU A 112 -24.43 -1.04 -4.76
CA LEU A 112 -23.46 0.06 -4.75
C LEU A 112 -22.38 -0.15 -3.67
N SER A 113 -22.78 -0.59 -2.48
CA SER A 113 -21.83 -0.86 -1.38
C SER A 113 -20.85 -1.98 -1.71
N VAL A 114 -21.27 -3.03 -2.44
CA VAL A 114 -20.35 -4.06 -2.95
C VAL A 114 -19.36 -3.49 -3.96
N LYS A 115 -19.80 -2.63 -4.89
CA LYS A 115 -18.91 -1.96 -5.86
C LYS A 115 -17.90 -1.07 -5.14
N ASP A 116 -18.36 -0.28 -4.16
CA ASP A 116 -17.52 0.56 -3.31
C ASP A 116 -16.49 -0.27 -2.52
N LEU A 117 -16.89 -1.43 -2.00
CA LEU A 117 -16.00 -2.35 -1.28
C LEU A 117 -14.91 -2.94 -2.19
N VAL A 118 -15.26 -3.31 -3.43
CA VAL A 118 -14.29 -3.76 -4.43
C VAL A 118 -13.28 -2.66 -4.73
N PHE A 119 -13.76 -1.43 -4.99
CA PHE A 119 -12.90 -0.26 -5.19
C PHE A 119 -11.98 -0.01 -3.99
N CYS A 120 -12.51 -0.07 -2.77
CA CYS A 120 -11.75 0.07 -1.54
C CYS A 120 -10.59 -0.95 -1.47
N ILE A 121 -10.91 -2.23 -1.67
CA ILE A 121 -9.91 -3.31 -1.57
C ILE A 121 -8.86 -3.22 -2.68
N ILE A 122 -9.22 -2.82 -3.90
CA ILE A 122 -8.25 -2.57 -4.98
C ILE A 122 -7.26 -1.47 -4.59
N GLY A 123 -7.75 -0.34 -4.08
CA GLY A 123 -6.90 0.76 -3.61
C GLY A 123 -5.92 0.31 -2.53
N LEU A 124 -6.42 -0.45 -1.54
CA LEU A 124 -5.59 -0.99 -0.46
C LEU A 124 -4.58 -2.02 -0.96
N GLN A 125 -4.98 -2.96 -1.83
CA GLN A 125 -4.10 -4.02 -2.40
C GLN A 125 -2.99 -3.48 -3.29
N THR A 126 -3.24 -2.37 -3.98
CA THR A 126 -2.28 -1.76 -4.91
C THR A 126 -1.48 -0.63 -4.26
N MET A 127 -2.01 -0.04 -3.17
CA MET A 127 -1.51 1.19 -2.55
C MET A 127 -1.37 2.37 -3.55
N LEU A 128 -2.05 2.32 -4.70
CA LEU A 128 -2.02 3.40 -5.69
C LEU A 128 -2.81 4.62 -5.21
N TYR A 129 -3.86 4.39 -4.43
CA TYR A 129 -4.69 5.42 -3.84
C TYR A 129 -5.27 4.93 -2.51
N GLN A 130 -5.62 5.87 -1.63
CA GLN A 130 -6.51 5.59 -0.51
C GLN A 130 -7.95 5.88 -0.93
N PRO A 131 -8.90 4.95 -0.69
CA PRO A 131 -10.30 5.20 -0.98
C PRO A 131 -10.88 6.21 0.01
N TYR A 132 -11.81 7.03 -0.47
CA TYR A 132 -12.56 7.97 0.36
C TYR A 132 -14.05 7.80 0.09
N PHE A 133 -14.86 7.69 1.14
CA PHE A 133 -16.32 7.59 0.98
C PHE A 133 -16.99 8.63 1.86
N ASP A 134 -17.93 9.36 1.24
CA ASP A 134 -18.84 10.22 1.98
C ASP A 134 -19.86 9.36 2.73
N LEU A 135 -20.22 9.79 3.95
CA LEU A 135 -21.24 9.16 4.77
C LEU A 135 -22.62 9.25 4.10
N ASN A 136 -22.87 10.30 3.30
CA ASN A 136 -24.21 10.67 2.86
C ASN A 136 -24.51 10.42 1.37
N VAL A 137 -23.50 10.08 0.55
CA VAL A 137 -23.69 9.91 -0.89
C VAL A 137 -23.10 8.57 -1.34
N PRO A 138 -23.94 7.56 -1.59
CA PRO A 138 -23.53 6.34 -2.24
C PRO A 138 -23.36 6.57 -3.75
N GLY A 139 -22.51 5.76 -4.38
CA GLY A 139 -22.30 5.81 -5.82
C GLY A 139 -21.18 6.77 -6.24
N GLY A 140 -20.27 6.22 -7.04
CA GLY A 140 -19.09 6.91 -7.56
C GLY A 140 -17.84 6.66 -6.71
N TYR A 141 -16.69 6.75 -7.37
CA TYR A 141 -15.41 6.34 -6.81
C TYR A 141 -14.59 7.57 -6.48
N ARG A 142 -14.15 7.70 -5.23
CA ARG A 142 -13.34 8.83 -4.76
C ARG A 142 -12.06 8.38 -4.12
N ILE A 143 -10.99 9.11 -4.42
CA ILE A 143 -9.69 8.92 -3.77
C ILE A 143 -9.47 10.01 -2.73
N LEU A 144 -8.81 9.66 -1.64
CA LEU A 144 -8.45 10.60 -0.60
C LEU A 144 -7.43 11.62 -1.12
N ASP A 145 -7.64 12.87 -0.74
CA ASP A 145 -6.68 13.94 -0.97
C ASP A 145 -5.57 13.93 0.10
N GLU A 146 -4.56 13.10 -0.14
CA GLU A 146 -3.37 13.01 0.71
C GLU A 146 -2.40 14.20 0.55
N MET A 147 -2.59 15.00 -0.49
CA MET A 147 -1.69 16.10 -0.87
C MET A 147 -2.28 17.48 -0.50
N SER A 148 -3.32 17.50 0.34
CA SER A 148 -3.86 18.72 0.97
C SER A 148 -4.26 19.81 -0.03
N GLY A 149 -4.97 19.42 -1.09
CA GLY A 149 -5.46 20.28 -2.16
C GLY A 149 -4.51 20.39 -3.35
N TYR A 150 -3.29 19.85 -3.24
CA TYR A 150 -2.39 19.74 -4.39
C TYR A 150 -2.76 18.49 -5.19
N HIS A 151 -3.11 18.66 -6.46
CA HIS A 151 -3.52 17.55 -7.32
C HIS A 151 -2.40 17.02 -8.22
N GLY A 152 -1.17 17.51 -8.07
CA GLY A 152 -0.07 17.08 -8.94
C GLY A 152 -0.27 17.49 -10.40
N SER A 153 0.68 17.11 -11.23
CA SER A 153 0.49 17.09 -12.69
C SER A 153 -0.02 15.72 -13.18
N THR A 154 0.01 14.70 -12.32
CA THR A 154 -0.38 13.33 -12.65
C THR A 154 -1.85 13.04 -12.36
N ARG A 155 -2.49 13.64 -11.34
CA ARG A 155 -3.92 13.37 -11.05
C ARG A 155 -4.82 14.28 -11.87
N MET A 156 -5.76 13.68 -12.57
CA MET A 156 -6.75 14.39 -13.40
C MET A 156 -8.05 14.65 -12.64
N SER A 157 -8.48 13.67 -11.82
CA SER A 157 -9.70 13.77 -11.05
C SER A 157 -9.56 13.00 -9.74
N MET A 158 -10.19 13.51 -8.67
CA MET A 158 -10.34 12.78 -7.41
C MET A 158 -11.65 11.98 -7.35
N TYR A 159 -12.49 12.09 -8.38
CA TYR A 159 -13.82 11.48 -8.46
C TYR A 159 -14.09 10.90 -9.84
N GLN A 160 -14.70 9.71 -9.89
CA GLN A 160 -15.30 9.15 -11.10
C GLN A 160 -16.73 8.70 -10.83
N SER A 161 -17.61 8.80 -11.83
CA SER A 161 -18.99 8.33 -11.70
C SER A 161 -19.06 6.81 -11.52
N SER A 162 -20.17 6.30 -10.99
CA SER A 162 -20.41 4.86 -10.82
C SER A 162 -20.20 4.04 -12.09
N ASP A 163 -20.56 4.61 -13.24
CA ASP A 163 -20.53 3.95 -14.55
C ASP A 163 -19.11 3.68 -15.04
N SER A 164 -18.12 4.42 -14.52
CA SER A 164 -16.71 4.17 -14.82
C SER A 164 -16.25 2.76 -14.37
N GLY A 165 -16.94 2.15 -13.40
CA GLY A 165 -16.61 0.82 -12.88
C GLY A 165 -16.85 -0.33 -13.86
N ILE A 166 -17.46 -0.06 -15.02
CA ILE A 166 -17.62 -1.02 -16.13
C ILE A 166 -16.30 -1.22 -16.89
N ARG A 167 -15.44 -0.19 -16.92
CA ARG A 167 -14.16 -0.21 -17.64
C ARG A 167 -13.20 -1.21 -17.01
N ASP A 168 -12.25 -1.70 -17.80
CA ASP A 168 -11.18 -2.54 -17.24
C ASP A 168 -10.33 -1.74 -16.24
N LEU A 169 -9.61 -2.45 -15.36
CA LEU A 169 -8.86 -1.80 -14.27
C LEU A 169 -7.85 -0.75 -14.77
N PRO A 170 -7.01 -1.00 -15.80
CA PRO A 170 -6.11 0.03 -16.32
C PRO A 170 -6.84 1.29 -16.80
N GLU A 171 -7.91 1.15 -17.60
CA GLU A 171 -8.67 2.29 -18.12
C GLU A 171 -9.45 3.01 -17.00
N PHE A 172 -9.99 2.27 -16.04
CA PHE A 172 -10.63 2.82 -14.85
C PHE A 172 -9.65 3.64 -14.01
N LEU A 173 -8.47 3.10 -13.71
CA LEU A 173 -7.46 3.78 -12.89
C LEU A 173 -6.91 5.03 -13.60
N LEU A 174 -6.73 4.98 -14.92
CA LEU A 174 -6.35 6.12 -15.74
C LEU A 174 -7.35 7.29 -15.62
N GLY A 175 -8.62 7.02 -15.33
CA GLY A 175 -9.63 8.06 -15.12
C GLY A 175 -9.38 8.97 -13.90
N PHE A 176 -8.56 8.54 -12.93
CA PHE A 176 -8.07 9.41 -11.85
C PHE A 176 -6.79 10.17 -12.23
N GLY A 177 -6.16 9.82 -13.35
CA GLY A 177 -4.90 10.34 -13.82
C GLY A 177 -3.81 9.27 -13.91
N MET A 178 -2.57 9.72 -14.11
CA MET A 178 -1.37 8.92 -14.38
C MET A 178 -0.77 8.30 -13.12
N MET A 179 -1.53 7.46 -12.41
CA MET A 179 -1.05 6.77 -11.19
C MET A 179 0.04 5.73 -11.49
N LEU A 180 0.04 5.17 -12.70
CA LEU A 180 1.08 4.30 -13.22
C LEU A 180 1.64 4.90 -14.52
N PRO A 181 2.71 5.70 -14.44
CA PRO A 181 3.23 6.39 -15.61
C PRO A 181 3.93 5.41 -16.58
N PRO A 182 3.73 5.55 -17.90
CA PRO A 182 4.54 4.86 -18.90
C PRO A 182 5.98 5.40 -18.90
N PRO A 183 6.91 4.71 -19.59
CA PRO A 183 8.32 5.09 -19.56
C PRO A 183 8.51 6.44 -20.24
N ASN A 184 9.39 7.26 -19.66
CA ASN A 184 9.66 8.64 -20.11
C ASN A 184 8.42 9.55 -20.12
N TYR A 185 7.43 9.26 -19.28
CA TYR A 185 6.29 10.15 -19.09
C TYR A 185 6.74 11.51 -18.53
N PHE A 186 6.26 12.57 -19.15
CA PHE A 186 6.54 13.95 -18.74
C PHE A 186 5.22 14.70 -18.61
N ALA A 187 4.94 15.17 -17.40
CA ALA A 187 3.64 15.72 -17.03
C ALA A 187 3.56 17.25 -17.13
N SER A 188 4.67 17.94 -17.37
CA SER A 188 4.69 19.40 -17.43
C SER A 188 4.47 19.91 -18.85
N ASP A 189 3.72 21.01 -18.97
CA ASP A 189 3.54 21.72 -20.24
C ASP A 189 4.65 22.75 -20.53
N ASN A 190 5.65 22.89 -19.63
CA ASN A 190 6.74 23.85 -19.78
C ASN A 190 7.85 23.28 -20.68
N ASP A 191 8.12 23.97 -21.79
CA ASP A 191 9.16 23.61 -22.75
C ASP A 191 10.57 23.57 -22.14
N ASP A 192 10.88 24.47 -21.20
CA ASP A 192 12.19 24.48 -20.51
C ASP A 192 12.34 23.24 -19.62
N ASP A 193 11.29 22.91 -18.85
CA ASP A 193 11.26 21.70 -18.02
C ASP A 193 11.38 20.44 -18.91
N ARG A 194 10.77 20.46 -20.11
CA ARG A 194 10.83 19.36 -21.08
C ARG A 194 12.22 19.18 -21.67
N GLN A 195 12.89 20.28 -22.01
CA GLN A 195 14.28 20.23 -22.48
C GLN A 195 15.19 19.68 -21.39
N LEU A 196 15.01 20.13 -20.14
CA LEU A 196 15.78 19.66 -19.01
C LEU A 196 15.55 18.16 -18.75
N PHE A 197 14.29 17.70 -18.79
CA PHE A 197 13.93 16.29 -18.67
C PHE A 197 14.63 15.41 -19.71
N ASN A 198 14.68 15.86 -20.97
CA ASN A 198 15.35 15.12 -22.03
C ASN A 198 16.89 15.12 -21.91
N GLN A 199 17.47 16.08 -21.18
CA GLN A 199 18.92 16.20 -20.97
C GLN A 199 19.41 15.42 -19.75
N ILE A 200 18.64 15.41 -18.66
CA ILE A 200 19.03 14.74 -17.41
C ILE A 200 18.77 13.24 -17.53
N LYS A 201 19.84 12.48 -17.76
CA LYS A 201 19.79 11.01 -17.84
C LYS A 201 20.13 10.30 -16.54
N THR A 202 20.87 10.98 -15.65
CA THR A 202 21.38 10.39 -14.41
C THR A 202 21.30 11.43 -13.31
N ILE A 203 20.75 11.04 -12.17
CA ILE A 203 20.76 11.83 -10.94
C ILE A 203 21.68 11.13 -9.95
N THR A 204 22.65 11.85 -9.41
CA THR A 204 23.56 11.35 -8.38
C THR A 204 23.22 11.96 -7.02
N PRO A 205 23.67 11.35 -5.91
CA PRO A 205 23.49 11.91 -4.58
C PRO A 205 24.20 13.26 -4.36
N ASN A 206 25.13 13.64 -5.25
CA ASN A 206 25.74 14.97 -5.23
C ASN A 206 24.83 16.03 -5.85
N ASP A 207 23.93 15.61 -6.75
CA ASP A 207 22.99 16.49 -7.45
C ASP A 207 21.75 16.75 -6.59
N ILE A 208 21.28 15.71 -5.88
CA ILE A 208 20.10 15.80 -5.03
C ILE A 208 20.25 15.01 -3.73
N ASP A 209 20.08 15.69 -2.59
CA ASP A 209 19.95 15.07 -1.29
C ASP A 209 19.01 15.87 -0.38
N ALA A 210 18.47 15.25 0.67
CA ALA A 210 17.49 15.88 1.55
C ALA A 210 18.02 17.11 2.30
N HIS A 211 19.32 17.16 2.57
CA HIS A 211 19.93 18.31 3.21
C HIS A 211 19.98 19.50 2.24
N VAL A 212 20.39 19.29 0.99
CA VAL A 212 20.37 20.30 -0.07
C VAL A 212 18.95 20.77 -0.33
N LEU A 213 18.01 19.84 -0.56
CA LEU A 213 16.61 20.14 -0.84
C LEU A 213 15.96 20.96 0.29
N SER A 214 16.16 20.58 1.55
CA SER A 214 15.56 21.31 2.67
C SER A 214 16.26 22.61 3.01
N ARG A 215 17.60 22.68 2.92
CA ARG A 215 18.37 23.85 3.38
C ARG A 215 18.58 24.90 2.30
N LEU A 216 18.84 24.48 1.07
CA LEU A 216 19.12 25.40 -0.03
C LEU A 216 17.85 25.69 -0.83
N CYS A 217 17.05 24.66 -1.12
CA CYS A 217 15.82 24.82 -1.91
C CYS A 217 14.59 25.12 -1.04
N GLY A 218 14.71 25.10 0.29
CA GLY A 218 13.60 25.38 1.21
C GLY A 218 12.47 24.34 1.18
N LEU A 219 12.71 23.15 0.60
CA LEU A 219 11.68 22.13 0.48
C LEU A 219 11.34 21.48 1.82
N LYS A 220 10.05 21.27 2.04
CA LYS A 220 9.47 20.45 3.09
C LYS A 220 9.23 19.04 2.56
N PHE A 221 9.28 18.06 3.45
CA PHE A 221 8.95 16.68 3.12
C PHE A 221 7.64 16.32 3.81
N GLN A 222 6.67 15.83 3.04
CA GLN A 222 5.43 15.28 3.56
C GLN A 222 5.38 13.79 3.25
N TRP A 223 5.20 12.96 4.28
CA TRP A 223 5.05 11.53 4.07
C TRP A 223 3.62 11.23 3.63
N VAL A 224 3.46 10.35 2.65
CA VAL A 224 2.16 9.92 2.10
C VAL A 224 2.07 8.40 2.11
N ASP A 225 0.85 7.88 2.02
CA ASP A 225 0.53 6.47 2.06
C ASP A 225 0.25 5.89 0.67
N SER A 226 -0.04 6.71 -0.34
CA SER A 226 -0.19 6.26 -1.73
C SER A 226 1.10 6.32 -2.53
N LEU A 227 1.37 5.26 -3.30
CA LEU A 227 2.48 5.16 -4.25
C LEU A 227 2.42 6.25 -5.33
N SER A 228 1.21 6.54 -5.85
CA SER A 228 1.01 7.54 -6.90
C SER A 228 1.41 8.96 -6.50
N CYS A 229 1.54 9.25 -5.20
CA CYS A 229 1.96 10.55 -4.68
C CYS A 229 3.49 10.68 -4.53
N HIS A 230 4.25 9.62 -4.81
CA HIS A 230 5.70 9.63 -4.56
C HIS A 230 6.43 10.60 -5.51
N LEU A 231 7.20 11.53 -4.94
CA LEU A 231 7.95 12.59 -5.64
C LEU A 231 7.10 13.63 -6.36
N GLU A 232 5.81 13.69 -6.08
CA GLU A 232 5.00 14.87 -6.42
C GLU A 232 5.55 16.11 -5.70
N LEU A 233 5.68 17.21 -6.43
CA LEU A 233 6.26 18.47 -5.92
C LEU A 233 5.25 19.60 -6.04
N ASP A 234 4.70 20.01 -4.90
CA ASP A 234 3.98 21.27 -4.81
C ASP A 234 4.98 22.43 -4.78
N LYS A 235 5.21 23.01 -5.96
CA LYS A 235 6.07 24.20 -6.15
C LYS A 235 5.59 25.40 -5.33
N HIS A 236 4.28 25.51 -5.06
CA HIS A 236 3.71 26.64 -4.32
C HIS A 236 3.98 26.54 -2.81
N SER A 237 3.68 25.39 -2.20
CA SER A 237 3.96 25.18 -0.77
C SER A 237 5.41 24.75 -0.48
N SER A 238 6.20 24.52 -1.54
CA SER A 238 7.54 23.94 -1.48
C SER A 238 7.55 22.60 -0.76
N THR A 239 6.59 21.72 -1.07
CA THR A 239 6.42 20.42 -0.41
C THR A 239 6.65 19.29 -1.40
N LEU A 240 7.60 18.42 -1.07
CA LEU A 240 7.84 17.17 -1.78
C LEU A 240 7.16 16.02 -1.02
N PHE A 241 6.27 15.30 -1.71
CA PHE A 241 5.55 14.17 -1.16
C PHE A 241 6.35 12.88 -1.31
N ILE A 242 6.51 12.11 -0.22
CA ILE A 242 7.32 10.91 -0.19
C ILE A 242 6.49 9.75 0.37
N TYR A 243 6.22 8.75 -0.45
CA TYR A 243 5.63 7.48 0.00
C TYR A 243 6.44 6.86 1.16
N ARG A 244 5.78 6.29 2.18
CA ARG A 244 6.46 5.88 3.43
C ARG A 244 6.68 4.38 3.63
N TYR A 245 6.24 3.49 2.73
CA TYR A 245 6.28 2.03 2.96
C TYR A 245 7.13 1.25 1.93
N PRO A 246 8.47 1.37 1.96
CA PRO A 246 9.36 0.72 0.99
C PRO A 246 9.27 -0.81 0.97
N SER A 247 8.96 -1.48 2.08
CA SER A 247 8.85 -2.95 2.10
C SER A 247 7.69 -3.45 1.24
N PHE A 248 6.65 -2.64 1.01
CA PHE A 248 5.60 -2.97 0.04
C PHE A 248 6.17 -3.10 -1.38
N CYS A 249 7.05 -2.16 -1.78
CA CYS A 249 7.73 -2.23 -3.07
C CYS A 249 8.63 -3.47 -3.15
N VAL A 250 9.38 -3.78 -2.08
CA VAL A 250 10.24 -4.98 -2.02
C VAL A 250 9.39 -6.24 -2.16
N SER A 251 8.29 -6.36 -1.40
CA SER A 251 7.38 -7.51 -1.45
C SER A 251 6.76 -7.67 -2.84
N SER A 252 6.29 -6.57 -3.43
CA SER A 252 5.70 -6.57 -4.78
C SER A 252 6.71 -7.01 -5.85
N LEU A 253 7.97 -6.58 -5.74
CA LEU A 253 9.06 -7.00 -6.61
C LEU A 253 9.45 -8.47 -6.42
N GLN A 254 9.46 -8.97 -5.18
CA GLN A 254 9.79 -10.37 -4.88
C GLN A 254 8.72 -11.33 -5.40
N GLN A 255 7.43 -10.98 -5.22
CA GLN A 255 6.31 -11.73 -5.79
C GLN A 255 6.43 -11.82 -7.33
N HIS A 256 6.92 -10.76 -7.98
CA HIS A 256 7.18 -10.77 -9.43
C HIS A 256 8.42 -11.60 -9.82
N LYS A 257 9.57 -11.47 -9.11
CA LYS A 257 10.84 -12.17 -9.45
C LYS A 257 10.78 -13.69 -9.31
N LEU A 258 10.00 -14.23 -8.37
CA LEU A 258 9.89 -15.69 -8.17
C LEU A 258 9.22 -16.41 -9.36
N HIS A 259 8.74 -15.68 -10.37
CA HIS A 259 7.90 -16.16 -11.46
C HIS A 259 8.63 -16.70 -12.70
N ASP A 260 9.87 -16.27 -12.98
CA ASP A 260 10.61 -16.64 -14.22
C ASP A 260 10.85 -18.16 -14.40
N ARG A 261 10.33 -19.01 -13.49
CA ARG A 261 10.51 -20.46 -13.49
C ARG A 261 9.24 -21.34 -13.46
N ARG A 262 8.01 -20.80 -13.53
CA ARG A 262 6.69 -21.47 -13.83
C ARG A 262 5.57 -20.90 -12.93
N GLU A 263 4.57 -20.28 -13.55
CA GLU A 263 3.19 -20.06 -13.04
C GLU A 263 3.01 -19.61 -11.57
N GLY A 264 3.81 -18.64 -11.12
CA GLY A 264 3.62 -17.93 -9.85
C GLY A 264 2.70 -16.69 -9.96
N GLN A 265 2.16 -16.23 -8.83
CA GLN A 265 1.18 -15.15 -8.81
C GLN A 265 1.85 -13.77 -8.92
N LYS A 266 1.45 -12.96 -9.91
CA LYS A 266 1.78 -11.53 -10.00
C LYS A 266 1.23 -10.81 -8.75
N SER A 267 1.75 -9.62 -8.41
CA SER A 267 1.10 -8.80 -7.37
C SER A 267 -0.16 -8.12 -7.93
N ALA A 268 -1.12 -7.71 -7.08
CA ALA A 268 -2.25 -6.85 -7.45
C ALA A 268 -1.83 -5.65 -8.30
N LEU A 269 -0.75 -4.96 -7.89
CA LEU A 269 -0.21 -3.80 -8.59
C LEU A 269 0.20 -4.08 -10.04
N HIS A 270 1.03 -5.12 -10.28
CA HIS A 270 1.43 -5.51 -11.64
C HIS A 270 0.25 -5.87 -12.55
N ARG A 271 -0.84 -6.45 -12.02
CA ARG A 271 -2.03 -6.74 -12.85
C ARG A 271 -2.89 -5.52 -13.18
N CYS A 272 -2.65 -4.40 -12.51
CA CYS A 272 -3.22 -3.11 -12.91
C CYS A 272 -2.42 -2.44 -14.03
N ALA A 273 -1.31 -3.02 -14.48
CA ALA A 273 -0.60 -2.58 -15.67
C ALA A 273 -1.38 -2.93 -16.95
N SER A 274 -1.12 -2.18 -18.03
CA SER A 274 -1.70 -2.45 -19.33
C SER A 274 -0.86 -3.48 -20.07
N GLU A 275 -1.51 -4.53 -20.58
CA GLU A 275 -0.89 -5.46 -21.54
C GLU A 275 -0.85 -4.87 -22.97
N ARG A 276 -1.53 -3.74 -23.19
CA ARG A 276 -1.69 -3.10 -24.50
C ARG A 276 -0.99 -1.75 -24.53
N ASN A 277 -0.22 -1.48 -25.58
CA ASN A 277 0.41 -0.17 -25.83
C ASN A 277 -0.58 0.89 -26.37
N THR A 278 -1.88 0.68 -26.22
CA THR A 278 -2.93 1.57 -26.77
C THR A 278 -3.32 2.68 -25.81
N LEU A 279 -3.03 2.52 -24.52
CA LEU A 279 -3.28 3.53 -23.49
C LEU A 279 -1.93 4.12 -23.04
N PRO A 280 -1.87 5.41 -22.71
CA PRO A 280 -0.71 6.01 -22.06
C PRO A 280 -0.65 5.52 -20.60
N TRP A 281 -0.30 4.25 -20.41
CA TRP A 281 -0.31 3.57 -19.11
C TRP A 281 0.87 2.61 -19.02
N ALA A 282 1.40 2.41 -17.82
CA ALA A 282 2.51 1.50 -17.57
C ALA A 282 2.18 0.06 -17.97
N ASN A 283 3.14 -0.65 -18.57
CA ASN A 283 3.15 -2.11 -18.64
C ASN A 283 3.79 -2.72 -17.36
N GLU A 284 3.87 -4.06 -17.28
CA GLU A 284 4.39 -4.73 -16.08
C GLU A 284 5.87 -4.44 -15.78
N ASP A 285 6.68 -4.30 -16.83
CA ASP A 285 8.10 -3.94 -16.71
C ASP A 285 8.25 -2.50 -16.20
N ASP A 286 7.38 -1.61 -16.65
CA ASP A 286 7.34 -0.21 -16.20
C ASP A 286 6.96 -0.13 -14.72
N VAL A 287 5.98 -0.93 -14.26
CA VAL A 287 5.64 -1.04 -12.83
C VAL A 287 6.84 -1.55 -12.03
N THR A 288 7.55 -2.57 -12.53
CA THR A 288 8.78 -3.05 -11.91
C THR A 288 9.85 -1.96 -11.83
N GLY A 289 10.02 -1.17 -12.90
CA GLY A 289 10.92 -0.02 -12.97
C GLY A 289 10.57 1.03 -11.92
N MET A 290 9.32 1.47 -11.90
CA MET A 290 8.79 2.45 -10.93
C MET A 290 9.05 2.01 -9.48
N LEU A 291 8.75 0.75 -9.13
CA LEU A 291 8.99 0.24 -7.78
C LEU A 291 10.47 0.27 -7.41
N ARG A 292 11.38 -0.04 -8.33
CA ARG A 292 12.83 0.06 -8.11
C ARG A 292 13.26 1.51 -7.96
N GLU A 293 12.73 2.42 -8.77
CA GLU A 293 13.03 3.85 -8.69
C GLU A 293 12.59 4.46 -7.37
N ILE A 294 11.40 4.09 -6.87
CA ILE A 294 10.93 4.48 -5.53
C ILE A 294 11.93 4.01 -4.45
N LEU A 295 12.41 2.77 -4.53
CA LEU A 295 13.39 2.25 -3.58
C LEU A 295 14.73 3.00 -3.65
N LEU A 296 15.19 3.33 -4.86
CA LEU A 296 16.41 4.08 -5.10
C LEU A 296 16.29 5.54 -4.64
N SER A 297 15.13 6.16 -4.78
CA SER A 297 14.90 7.55 -4.40
C SER A 297 15.15 7.77 -2.91
N TYR A 298 14.73 6.84 -2.03
CA TYR A 298 15.03 6.91 -0.60
C TYR A 298 16.53 6.95 -0.33
N ARG A 299 17.30 6.15 -1.08
CA ARG A 299 18.75 6.12 -0.95
C ARG A 299 19.34 7.45 -1.39
N VAL A 300 19.00 7.91 -2.59
CA VAL A 300 19.50 9.17 -3.16
C VAL A 300 19.16 10.35 -2.23
N ILE A 301 17.90 10.49 -1.84
CA ILE A 301 17.41 11.62 -1.04
C ILE A 301 17.96 11.56 0.40
N PHE A 302 17.84 10.42 1.10
CA PHE A 302 18.13 10.38 2.54
C PHE A 302 19.39 9.58 2.89
N GLY A 303 19.61 8.44 2.23
CA GLY A 303 20.53 7.40 2.67
C GLY A 303 22.03 7.71 2.50
N GLN A 304 22.42 8.45 1.46
CA GLN A 304 23.85 8.58 1.10
C GLN A 304 24.62 9.57 1.99
N ASN A 305 24.06 10.73 2.33
CA ASN A 305 24.75 11.79 3.08
C ASN A 305 24.43 11.73 4.60
N LYS A 306 25.44 11.92 5.46
CA LYS A 306 25.25 12.00 6.94
C LYS A 306 24.26 13.10 7.33
N ARG A 307 24.27 14.24 6.65
CA ARG A 307 23.36 15.35 6.93
C ARG A 307 21.93 15.01 6.53
N SER A 308 21.72 14.40 5.38
CA SER A 308 20.39 13.91 4.92
C SER A 308 19.81 12.85 5.85
N ARG A 309 20.63 11.90 6.32
CA ARG A 309 20.20 10.96 7.38
C ARG A 309 19.80 11.65 8.67
N SER A 310 20.41 12.79 8.99
CA SER A 310 20.01 13.61 10.14
C SER A 310 18.71 14.36 9.89
N VAL A 311 18.41 14.76 8.65
CA VAL A 311 17.10 15.31 8.27
C VAL A 311 16.04 14.23 8.45
N PHE A 312 16.24 13.04 7.89
CA PHE A 312 15.32 11.91 8.01
C PHE A 312 14.93 11.60 9.46
N ARG A 313 15.90 11.49 10.38
CA ARG A 313 15.62 11.23 11.81
C ARG A 313 14.73 12.29 12.47
N LYS A 314 14.72 13.53 11.97
CA LYS A 314 13.87 14.61 12.48
C LYS A 314 12.46 14.58 11.90
N LEU A 315 12.28 14.03 10.70
CA LEU A 315 10.99 14.00 10.01
C LEU A 315 9.97 13.05 10.65
N ARG A 316 10.43 12.03 11.41
CA ARG A 316 9.58 11.08 12.15
C ARG A 316 8.37 10.57 11.33
N PRO A 317 8.60 9.83 10.21
CA PRO A 317 7.56 9.41 9.26
C PRO A 317 6.35 8.69 9.87
N PHE A 318 6.55 8.05 11.02
CA PHE A 318 5.53 7.24 11.69
C PHE A 318 5.10 7.80 13.06
N ALA A 319 5.26 9.11 13.31
CA ALA A 319 5.02 9.69 14.62
C ALA A 319 3.61 9.42 15.20
N SER A 320 2.59 9.30 14.33
CA SER A 320 1.20 9.01 14.70
C SER A 320 0.80 7.53 14.56
N ILE A 321 1.75 6.65 14.23
CA ILE A 321 1.49 5.24 13.92
C ILE A 321 2.14 4.35 14.99
N PRO A 322 1.40 3.40 15.61
CA PRO A 322 1.97 2.49 16.61
C PRO A 322 3.02 1.57 15.98
N ASN A 323 3.97 1.07 16.79
CA ASN A 323 5.15 0.34 16.31
C ASN A 323 4.84 -0.83 15.34
N HIS A 324 3.79 -1.60 15.61
CA HIS A 324 3.40 -2.73 14.77
C HIS A 324 2.80 -2.31 13.43
N GLY A 325 2.40 -1.04 13.27
CA GLY A 325 1.95 -0.44 12.01
C GLY A 325 3.06 0.27 11.23
N GLN A 326 4.31 0.25 11.72
CA GLN A 326 5.42 0.94 11.07
C GLN A 326 6.20 0.00 10.17
N ASP A 327 6.48 0.46 8.94
CA ASP A 327 7.41 -0.21 8.06
C ASP A 327 8.86 0.06 8.51
N GLN A 328 9.44 -0.92 9.18
CA GLN A 328 10.80 -0.86 9.72
C GLN A 328 11.87 -0.74 8.62
N SER A 329 11.57 -1.17 7.39
CA SER A 329 12.52 -1.09 6.27
C SER A 329 12.83 0.36 5.90
N LEU A 330 11.91 1.32 6.12
CA LEU A 330 12.14 2.73 5.82
C LEU A 330 13.37 3.29 6.56
N ALA A 331 13.56 2.89 7.82
CA ALA A 331 14.74 3.29 8.59
C ALA A 331 16.04 2.70 8.02
N GLU A 332 15.97 1.55 7.34
CA GLU A 332 17.11 0.93 6.68
C GLU A 332 17.49 1.68 5.40
N PHE A 333 16.50 1.92 4.53
CA PHE A 333 16.69 2.67 3.29
C PHE A 333 17.19 4.09 3.57
N CYS A 334 16.55 4.82 4.48
CA CYS A 334 16.85 6.23 4.71
C CYS A 334 17.93 6.48 5.76
N GLY A 335 18.12 5.56 6.72
CA GLY A 335 18.90 5.81 7.94
C GLY A 335 20.26 5.09 8.01
N LYS A 336 20.51 4.05 7.21
CA LYS A 336 21.78 3.31 7.24
C LYS A 336 22.76 3.85 6.19
N LYS A 337 24.04 3.99 6.56
CA LYS A 337 25.11 4.42 5.63
C LYS A 337 25.33 3.37 4.54
N ARG A 338 25.47 2.11 4.93
CA ARG A 338 25.58 0.95 4.04
C ARG A 338 24.28 0.18 4.11
N PHE A 339 23.71 -0.13 2.95
CA PHE A 339 22.51 -0.91 2.81
C PHE A 339 22.62 -1.64 1.47
N ASN A 340 22.45 -2.95 1.50
CA ASN A 340 22.39 -3.74 0.28
C ASN A 340 20.92 -3.69 -0.17
N CYS A 341 20.65 -2.91 -1.21
CA CYS A 341 19.31 -2.83 -1.78
C CYS A 341 18.90 -4.22 -2.29
N PRO A 342 17.72 -4.74 -1.91
CA PRO A 342 17.22 -6.06 -2.34
C PRO A 342 16.81 -6.12 -3.82
#